data_AF-A0A1F5GJE7-F1
#
_entry.id   AF-A0A1F5GJE7-F1
#
_cell.length_a   1.000
_cell.length_b   1.000
_cell.length_c   1.000
_cell.angle_alpha   90.00
_cell.angle_beta   90.00
_cell.angle_gamma   90.00
#
_symmetry.space_group_name_H-M   'P 1'
#
loop_
_entity.id
_entity.type
_entity.pdbx_description
1 polymer ?
#
loop_
_entity_poly.entity_id
_entity_poly.type
_entity_poly.pdbx_seq_one_letter_code
_entity_poly.pdbx_strand_id
1 'polypeptide(L)'
;MKIISLSKAQKLKSLRKKLTELEEVKLKEALAKYGEAYQESGAAWQENAAWELADEEVSVIRAMISEIKREITGLEHPLPTTSIPLTIKKQK
;
A
#
# COMPACT_ATOMS: atom_id res chain seq x y z
N MET A 1 2.67 -27.04 19.80
CA MET A 1 2.51 -26.14 18.65
C MET A 1 3.77 -25.29 18.51
N LYS A 2 4.52 -25.41 17.40
CA LYS A 2 5.72 -24.57 17.17
C LYS A 2 5.25 -23.21 16.65
N ILE A 3 5.39 -22.17 17.47
CA ILE A 3 5.24 -20.79 17.04
C ILE A 3 6.48 -20.49 16.19
N ILE A 4 6.35 -20.54 14.86
CA ILE A 4 7.45 -20.24 13.95
C ILE A 4 7.69 -18.73 14.06
N SER A 5 8.64 -18.31 14.89
CA SER A 5 9.12 -16.93 14.90
C SER A 5 9.85 -16.70 13.58
N LEU A 6 9.13 -16.19 12.59
CA LEU A 6 9.70 -15.84 11.29
C LEU A 6 10.84 -14.84 11.55
N SER A 7 12.07 -15.19 11.16
CA SER A 7 13.19 -14.29 11.39
C SER A 7 12.95 -12.98 10.64
N LYS A 8 13.47 -11.86 11.15
CA LYS A 8 13.35 -10.54 10.51
C LYS A 8 13.67 -10.59 9.01
N ALA A 9 14.68 -11.35 8.62
CA ALA A 9 15.07 -11.57 7.22
C ALA A 9 14.01 -12.32 6.41
N GLN A 10 13.40 -13.37 6.97
CA GLN A 10 12.31 -14.10 6.33
C GLN A 10 11.05 -13.23 6.17
N LYS A 11 10.75 -12.39 7.17
CA LYS A 11 9.64 -11.43 7.10
C LYS A 11 9.87 -10.38 6.01
N LEU A 12 11.07 -9.78 5.95
CA LEU A 12 11.45 -8.85 4.89
C LEU A 12 11.38 -9.50 3.50
N LYS A 13 11.85 -10.73 3.35
CA LYS A 13 11.76 -11.48 2.08
C LYS A 13 10.30 -11.67 1.65
N SER A 14 9.42 -12.03 2.59
CA SER A 14 7.99 -12.20 2.31
C SER A 14 7.32 -10.88 1.94
N LEU A 15 7.61 -9.79 2.66
CA LEU A 15 7.06 -8.47 2.38
C LEU A 15 7.52 -7.94 1.02
N ARG A 16 8.82 -8.10 0.68
CA ARG A 16 9.36 -7.71 -0.63
C ARG A 16 8.71 -8.50 -1.77
N LYS A 17 8.51 -9.82 -1.60
CA LYS A 17 7.79 -10.63 -2.60
C LYS A 17 6.35 -10.13 -2.79
N LYS A 18 5.63 -9.88 -1.69
CA LYS A 18 4.25 -9.37 -1.73
C LYS A 18 4.18 -7.98 -2.35
N LEU A 19 5.16 -7.13 -2.07
CA LEU A 19 5.30 -5.81 -2.67
C LEU A 19 5.45 -5.92 -4.20
N THR A 20 6.37 -6.77 -4.66
CA THR A 20 6.56 -7.02 -6.09
C THR A 20 5.29 -7.57 -6.76
N GLU A 21 4.58 -8.50 -6.12
CA GLU A 21 3.31 -9.02 -6.66
C GLU A 21 2.25 -7.91 -6.79
N LEU A 22 2.14 -7.03 -5.79
CA LEU A 22 1.20 -5.91 -5.83
C LEU A 22 1.58 -4.87 -6.88
N GLU A 23 2.86 -4.52 -7.02
CA GLU A 23 3.33 -3.50 -7.96
C GLU A 23 3.35 -4.01 -9.41
N GLU A 24 3.89 -5.21 -9.64
CA GLU A 24 4.18 -5.71 -10.98
C GLU A 24 3.02 -6.45 -11.62
N VAL A 25 2.12 -7.02 -10.81
CA VAL A 25 0.97 -7.79 -11.30
C VAL A 25 -0.31 -7.01 -11.03
N LYS A 26 -0.70 -6.89 -9.77
CA LYS A 26 -2.05 -6.41 -9.42
C LYS A 26 -2.28 -4.95 -9.79
N LEU A 27 -1.31 -4.08 -9.53
CA LEU A 27 -1.44 -2.67 -9.89
C LEU A 27 -1.44 -2.48 -11.41
N LYS A 28 -0.63 -3.24 -12.16
CA LYS A 28 -0.63 -3.15 -13.63
C LYS A 28 -1.95 -3.65 -14.22
N GLU A 29 -2.47 -4.75 -13.71
CA GLU A 29 -3.78 -5.28 -14.12
C GLU A 29 -4.90 -4.30 -13.81
N ALA A 30 -4.93 -3.72 -12.61
CA ALA A 30 -5.94 -2.72 -12.24
C ALA A 30 -5.83 -1.45 -13.09
N LEU A 31 -4.62 -0.98 -13.39
CA LEU A 31 -4.40 0.16 -14.27
C LEU A 31 -4.80 -0.14 -15.73
N ALA A 32 -4.62 -1.37 -16.19
CA ALA A 32 -5.09 -1.80 -17.51
C ALA A 32 -6.62 -1.74 -17.58
N LYS A 33 -7.32 -2.33 -16.61
CA LYS A 33 -8.79 -2.26 -16.52
C LYS A 33 -9.30 -0.81 -16.45
N TYR A 34 -8.64 0.03 -15.65
CA TYR A 34 -8.97 1.45 -15.54
C TYR A 34 -8.85 2.15 -16.90
N GLY A 35 -7.76 1.89 -17.64
CA GLY A 35 -7.55 2.44 -18.97
C GLY A 35 -8.56 1.95 -20.00
N GLU A 36 -8.86 0.64 -19.99
CA GLU A 36 -9.87 0.02 -20.86
C GLU A 36 -11.26 0.61 -20.60
N ALA A 37 -11.68 0.66 -19.33
CA ALA A 37 -12.97 1.24 -18.95
C ALA A 37 -13.06 2.73 -19.32
N TYR A 38 -11.97 3.49 -19.17
CA TYR A 38 -11.92 4.89 -19.59
C TYR A 38 -12.11 5.03 -21.10
N GLN A 39 -11.41 4.22 -21.90
CA GLN A 39 -11.48 4.25 -23.35
C GLN A 39 -12.86 3.82 -23.87
N GLU A 40 -13.45 2.77 -23.30
CA GLU A 40 -14.75 2.24 -23.70
C GLU A 40 -15.88 3.25 -23.42
N SER A 41 -15.75 4.03 -22.35
CA SER A 41 -16.77 5.01 -21.95
C SER A 41 -16.78 6.29 -22.78
N GLY A 42 -15.72 6.58 -23.52
CA GLY A 42 -15.57 7.82 -24.28
C GLY A 42 -15.72 9.07 -23.40
N ALA A 43 -16.70 9.92 -23.70
CA ALA A 43 -16.91 11.20 -22.99
C ALA A 43 -17.69 11.06 -21.66
N ALA A 44 -18.28 9.90 -21.37
CA ALA A 44 -19.12 9.66 -20.19
C ALA A 44 -18.47 8.70 -19.17
N TRP A 45 -17.14 8.66 -19.12
CA TRP A 45 -16.38 7.76 -18.22
C TRP A 45 -16.68 7.98 -16.74
N GLN A 46 -17.05 9.19 -16.36
CA GLN A 46 -17.42 9.54 -14.99
C GLN A 46 -18.69 8.81 -14.51
N GLU A 47 -19.53 8.35 -15.43
CA GLU A 47 -20.77 7.62 -15.12
C GLU A 47 -20.61 6.10 -15.32
N ASN A 48 -19.44 5.65 -15.78
CA ASN A 48 -19.18 4.23 -15.97
C ASN A 48 -18.78 3.57 -14.65
N ALA A 49 -19.66 2.72 -14.11
CA ALA A 49 -19.42 1.93 -12.92
C ALA A 49 -18.18 1.02 -13.02
N ALA A 50 -17.83 0.53 -14.21
CA ALA A 50 -16.61 -0.26 -14.42
C ALA A 50 -15.34 0.59 -14.26
N TRP A 51 -15.39 1.86 -14.67
CA TRP A 51 -14.29 2.81 -14.48
C TRP A 51 -14.14 3.17 -13.01
N GLU A 52 -15.24 3.49 -12.33
CA GLU A 52 -15.25 3.82 -10.89
C GLU A 52 -14.71 2.66 -10.05
N LEU A 53 -15.18 1.43 -10.32
CA LEU A 53 -14.70 0.24 -9.62
C LEU A 53 -13.18 0.01 -9.85
N ALA A 54 -12.70 0.23 -11.08
CA ALA A 54 -11.28 0.08 -11.38
C ALA A 54 -10.42 1.16 -10.68
N ASP A 55 -10.92 2.40 -10.57
CA ASP A 55 -10.25 3.48 -9.84
C ASP A 55 -10.16 3.18 -8.33
N GLU A 56 -11.24 2.66 -7.74
CA GLU A 56 -11.24 2.18 -6.36
C GLU A 56 -10.23 1.04 -6.16
N GLU A 57 -10.21 0.06 -7.07
CA GLU A 57 -9.27 -1.06 -7.03
C GLU A 57 -7.80 -0.56 -7.07
N VAL A 58 -7.49 0.40 -7.95
CA VAL A 58 -6.16 1.04 -8.03
C VAL A 58 -5.83 1.75 -6.70
N SER A 59 -6.78 2.49 -6.13
CA SER A 59 -6.59 3.21 -4.87
C SER A 59 -6.30 2.28 -3.69
N VAL A 60 -7.05 1.17 -3.58
CA VAL A 60 -6.82 0.14 -2.55
C VAL A 60 -5.44 -0.50 -2.71
N ILE A 61 -5.06 -0.89 -3.93
CA ILE A 61 -3.75 -1.51 -4.18
C ILE A 61 -2.60 -0.54 -3.84
N ARG A 62 -2.72 0.75 -4.19
CA ARG A 62 -1.74 1.77 -3.82
C ARG A 62 -1.63 1.95 -2.31
N ALA A 63 -2.75 1.92 -1.58
CA ALA A 63 -2.73 1.97 -0.12
C ALA A 63 -2.02 0.74 0.48
N MET A 64 -2.30 -0.46 -0.05
CA MET A 64 -1.61 -1.70 0.37
C MET A 64 -0.10 -1.66 0.09
N ILE A 65 0.32 -1.12 -1.06
CA ILE A 65 1.73 -0.93 -1.41
C ILE A 65 2.41 0.01 -0.41
N SER A 66 1.79 1.15 -0.12
CA SER A 66 2.28 2.13 0.86
C SER A 66 2.43 1.52 2.25
N GLU A 67 1.47 0.72 2.69
CA GLU A 67 1.53 0.00 3.97
C GLU A 67 2.71 -0.97 4.03
N ILE A 68 2.89 -1.80 3.00
CA ILE A 68 3.99 -2.77 2.95
C ILE A 68 5.34 -2.06 2.88
N LYS A 69 5.46 -0.98 2.12
CA LYS A 69 6.68 -0.15 2.10
C LYS A 69 6.99 0.41 3.48
N ARG A 70 5.98 0.94 4.19
CA ARG A 70 6.15 1.42 5.57
C ARG A 70 6.61 0.32 6.52
N GLU A 71 6.05 -0.88 6.40
CA GLU A 71 6.44 -2.02 7.22
C GLU A 71 7.89 -2.47 6.93
N ILE A 72 8.29 -2.52 5.64
CA ILE A 72 9.67 -2.81 5.25
C ILE A 72 10.61 -1.75 5.83
N THR A 73 10.32 -0.46 5.66
CA THR A 73 11.14 0.63 6.20
C THR A 73 11.24 0.55 7.72
N GLY A 74 10.14 0.29 8.43
CA GLY A 74 10.14 0.15 9.89
C GLY A 74 10.95 -1.05 10.38
N LEU A 75 11.02 -2.12 9.60
CA LEU A 75 11.89 -3.26 9.89
C LEU A 75 13.35 -2.95 9.58
N GLU A 76 13.67 -2.29 8.47
CA GLU A 76 15.05 -2.01 8.05
C GLU A 76 15.70 -0.89 8.86
N HIS A 77 14.94 0.17 9.11
CA HIS A 77 15.33 1.36 9.86
C HIS A 77 14.37 1.52 11.04
N PRO A 78 14.54 0.75 12.14
CA PRO A 78 13.75 0.96 13.32
C PRO A 78 13.98 2.41 13.79
N LEU A 79 12.95 3.24 13.66
CA LEU A 79 13.02 4.61 14.14
C LEU A 79 13.34 4.55 15.64
N PRO A 80 14.33 5.30 16.13
CA PRO A 80 14.53 5.41 17.57
C PRO A 80 13.21 5.92 18.16
N THR A 81 12.65 5.14 19.09
CA THR A 81 11.44 5.50 19.83
C THR A 81 11.82 6.60 20.81
N THR A 82 12.11 7.79 20.30
CA THR A 82 12.29 8.96 21.14
C THR A 82 10.90 9.37 21.61
N SER A 83 10.51 8.82 22.75
CA SER A 83 9.45 9.39 23.57
C SER A 83 9.90 10.78 24.01
N ILE A 84 9.56 11.80 23.23
CA ILE A 84 9.72 13.19 23.64
C ILE A 84 8.54 13.48 24.60
N PRO A 85 8.76 13.65 25.91
CA PRO A 85 7.69 14.14 26.77
C PRO A 85 7.35 15.57 26.33
N LEU A 86 6.15 15.75 25.77
CA LEU A 86 5.56 17.05 25.51
C LEU A 86 5.38 17.76 26.86
N THR A 87 6.38 18.56 27.24
CA THR A 87 6.26 19.45 28.39
C THR A 87 5.39 20.62 27.94
N ILE A 88 4.08 20.52 28.18
CA ILE A 88 3.12 21.60 27.91
C ILE A 88 3.47 22.76 28.87
N LYS A 89 4.25 23.73 28.40
CA LYS A 89 4.37 25.03 29.07
C LYS A 89 3.09 25.81 28.82
N LYS A 90 2.18 25.74 29.79
CA LYS A 90 1.00 26.61 29.90
C LYS A 90 1.50 28.05 30.00
N GLN A 91 1.39 28.84 28.93
CA GLN A 91 1.59 30.28 29.00
C GLN A 91 0.39 30.91 29.72
N LYS A 92 0.72 31.85 30.60
CA LYS A 92 -0.16 32.55 31.53
C LYS A 92 -0.59 33.87 30.92
#